data_AF-A0A7G3AZH8-F1
#
_entry.id   AF-A0A7G3AZH8-F1
#
_cell.length_a   1.000
_cell.length_b   1.000
_cell.length_c   1.000
_cell.angle_alpha   90.00
_cell.angle_beta   90.00
_cell.angle_gamma   90.00
#
_symmetry.space_group_name_H-M   'P 1'
#
loop_
_entity.id
_entity.type
_entity.pdbx_description
1 polymer ?
#
loop_
_entity_poly.entity_id
_entity_poly.type
_entity_poly.pdbx_seq_one_letter_code
_entity_poly.pdbx_strand_id
1 'polypeptide(L)'
;MGTTLFELYLVLKRFAVLGTALDPGETGYKIANYHNWFTAGVTHWLDISVLKALTRIEKAIELDQLVPVDDSVKYSSSAVDTLAIFYQIKIFWQQLAWPDVEGAYMFVGKIVDDICRCCVFYADKMSERVEGLGDFQNVYEKKFEVTREWCLAINNIDYIRQSLPPFVKELGVDEIVAQLGDCRSPMEAQRCAETLKNVIDNAVDTEKNKILELVETVARKMSPMMRRFLAEGAELLHQDSNSLDRLMMYLEESLKTLNMELNDVNFDRILDAIWTELSNVLYDLIQSNLDKRRPPSFFSNLRDALQMMIQNFKCTKKCETSDRDVLNNIEQLLELHGFETADLIHQYYLDRLKEQQVIRETPYGQLTVRCMFKNLVLEIEVMNARNLRPMDTNGSCDPFVRIHFLPEEKFAGIVKPRTNSQSKTLFPLFDEKFVISLSPEQKAMKNAIIMFSVKDKDLFGMSNQYIAESYLSFGEIEAAGNVGGVPEQLHLPLSRPFNLDTDCIRALEYRIGDKQAKEFLKKLKQKINNQA
;
A
#
# COMPACT_ATOMS: atom_id res chain seq x y z
N MET A 1 -36.77 -26.60 28.61
CA MET A 1 -38.17 -26.46 29.08
C MET A 1 -39.14 -26.83 27.95
N GLY A 2 -39.99 -27.85 28.11
CA GLY A 2 -41.12 -28.02 27.19
C GLY A 2 -42.07 -26.81 27.30
N THR A 3 -42.87 -26.53 26.27
CA THR A 3 -43.87 -25.45 26.30
C THR A 3 -44.74 -25.51 27.55
N THR A 4 -45.11 -26.71 27.96
CA THR A 4 -45.90 -27.01 29.18
C THR A 4 -45.22 -26.58 30.49
N LEU A 5 -43.91 -26.77 30.63
CA LEU A 5 -43.17 -26.34 31.84
C LEU A 5 -43.04 -24.81 31.90
N PHE A 6 -42.94 -24.15 30.74
CA PHE A 6 -42.88 -22.69 30.67
C PHE A 6 -44.24 -22.07 30.98
N GLU A 7 -45.31 -22.64 30.44
CA GLU A 7 -46.68 -22.27 30.79
C GLU A 7 -46.93 -22.44 32.29
N LEU A 8 -46.49 -23.55 32.89
CA LEU A 8 -46.60 -23.75 34.34
C LEU A 8 -45.86 -22.66 35.12
N TYR A 9 -44.63 -22.32 34.73
CA TYR A 9 -43.88 -21.22 35.35
C TYR A 9 -44.66 -19.89 35.28
N LEU A 10 -45.22 -19.55 34.11
CA LEU A 10 -45.99 -18.31 33.93
C LEU A 10 -47.28 -18.30 34.76
N VAL A 11 -47.97 -19.43 34.89
CA VAL A 11 -49.17 -19.57 35.74
C VAL A 11 -48.81 -19.38 37.20
N LEU A 12 -47.74 -20.03 37.67
CA LEU A 12 -47.27 -19.88 39.06
C LEU A 12 -46.81 -18.46 39.37
N LYS A 13 -46.14 -17.80 38.42
CA LYS A 13 -45.79 -16.38 38.50
C LYS A 13 -47.01 -15.50 38.71
N ARG A 14 -48.03 -15.64 37.86
CA ARG A 14 -49.29 -14.88 37.98
C ARG A 14 -50.00 -15.17 39.30
N PHE A 15 -50.01 -16.42 39.74
CA PHE A 15 -50.62 -16.83 41.00
C PHE A 15 -49.90 -16.21 42.21
N ALA A 16 -48.56 -16.20 42.21
CA ALA A 16 -47.77 -15.56 43.26
C ALA A 16 -48.04 -14.06 43.34
N VAL A 17 -48.04 -13.36 42.20
CA VAL A 17 -48.36 -11.92 42.12
C VAL A 17 -49.76 -11.62 42.64
N LEU A 18 -50.76 -12.42 42.24
CA LEU A 18 -52.13 -12.26 42.73
C LEU A 18 -52.23 -12.49 44.23
N GLY A 19 -51.55 -13.50 44.76
CA GLY A 19 -51.52 -13.78 46.20
C GLY A 19 -51.03 -12.57 47.00
N THR A 20 -49.89 -12.00 46.61
CA THR A 20 -49.33 -10.81 47.27
C THR A 20 -50.21 -9.56 47.11
N ALA A 21 -50.98 -9.45 46.03
CA ALA A 21 -51.88 -8.32 45.82
C ALA A 21 -53.16 -8.42 46.67
N LEU A 22 -53.60 -9.65 46.99
CA LEU A 22 -54.82 -9.89 47.78
C LEU A 22 -54.61 -9.71 49.28
N ASP A 23 -53.41 -9.99 49.80
CA ASP A 23 -53.06 -9.71 51.20
C ASP A 23 -51.61 -9.20 51.32
N PRO A 24 -51.41 -7.87 51.19
CA PRO A 24 -50.08 -7.25 51.19
C PRO A 24 -49.30 -7.39 52.52
N GLY A 25 -49.95 -7.82 53.60
CA GLY A 25 -49.33 -7.97 54.92
C GLY A 25 -48.72 -9.35 55.18
N GLU A 26 -49.07 -10.36 54.36
CA GLU A 26 -48.64 -11.74 54.54
C GLU A 26 -47.35 -12.03 53.74
N THR A 27 -46.24 -12.26 54.45
CA THR A 27 -44.93 -12.53 53.82
C THR A 27 -44.58 -14.02 53.75
N GLY A 28 -45.45 -14.90 54.25
CA GLY A 28 -45.19 -16.33 54.46
C GLY A 28 -45.62 -17.28 53.33
N TYR A 29 -45.94 -16.78 52.13
CA TYR A 29 -46.43 -17.64 51.05
C TYR A 29 -45.39 -18.71 50.65
N LYS A 30 -45.74 -19.98 50.81
CA LYS A 30 -44.88 -21.12 50.40
C LYS A 30 -44.49 -21.11 48.92
N ILE A 31 -45.27 -20.41 48.09
CA ILE A 31 -45.05 -20.30 46.65
C ILE A 31 -44.12 -19.14 46.27
N ALA A 32 -43.68 -18.29 47.21
CA ALA A 32 -42.85 -17.12 46.91
C ALA A 32 -41.55 -17.47 46.15
N ASN A 33 -40.95 -18.63 46.45
CA ASN A 33 -39.71 -19.11 45.84
C ASN A 33 -39.93 -20.15 44.72
N TYR A 34 -41.09 -20.11 44.04
CA TYR A 34 -41.42 -21.08 42.99
C TYR A 34 -40.39 -21.13 41.86
N HIS A 35 -39.71 -20.00 41.55
CA HIS A 35 -38.72 -19.89 40.49
C HIS A 35 -37.56 -20.90 40.67
N ASN A 36 -37.15 -21.19 41.91
CA ASN A 36 -36.08 -22.16 42.20
C ASN A 36 -36.39 -23.58 41.70
N TRP A 37 -37.66 -23.95 41.58
CA TRP A 37 -38.05 -25.26 41.04
C TRP A 37 -37.76 -25.37 39.53
N PHE A 38 -37.64 -24.22 38.84
CA PHE A 38 -37.47 -24.16 37.39
C PHE A 38 -36.05 -23.86 36.94
N THR A 39 -35.11 -23.55 37.85
CA THR A 39 -33.71 -23.18 37.51
C THR A 39 -33.08 -24.20 36.56
N ALA A 40 -33.09 -25.48 36.92
CA ALA A 40 -32.54 -26.53 36.06
C ALA A 40 -33.27 -26.64 34.70
N GLY A 41 -34.59 -26.43 34.69
CA GLY A 41 -35.41 -26.46 33.49
C GLY A 41 -35.14 -25.30 32.52
N VAL A 42 -34.83 -24.11 33.06
CA VAL A 42 -34.42 -22.92 32.30
C VAL A 42 -33.00 -23.10 31.77
N THR A 43 -32.05 -23.56 32.59
CA THR A 43 -30.67 -23.85 32.14
C THR A 43 -30.67 -24.80 30.95
N HIS A 44 -31.41 -25.91 31.06
CA HIS A 44 -31.55 -26.90 29.99
C HIS A 44 -32.32 -26.36 28.78
N TRP A 45 -33.25 -25.43 28.97
CA TRP A 45 -33.88 -24.75 27.84
C TRP A 45 -32.86 -23.94 27.05
N LEU A 46 -32.02 -23.15 27.74
CA LEU A 46 -30.99 -22.33 27.10
C LEU A 46 -30.03 -23.21 26.28
N ASP A 47 -29.61 -24.37 26.81
CA ASP A 47 -28.78 -25.35 26.07
C ASP A 47 -29.44 -25.81 24.76
N ILE A 48 -30.74 -26.12 24.80
CA ILE A 48 -31.48 -26.55 23.60
C ILE A 48 -31.72 -25.36 22.65
N SER A 49 -31.94 -24.17 23.20
CA SER A 49 -32.26 -22.98 22.42
C SER A 49 -31.09 -22.52 21.57
N VAL A 50 -29.86 -22.54 22.08
CA VAL A 50 -28.69 -22.21 21.27
C VAL A 50 -28.49 -23.22 20.13
N LEU A 51 -28.64 -24.52 20.40
CA LEU A 51 -28.54 -25.55 19.35
C LEU A 51 -29.61 -25.34 18.26
N LYS A 52 -30.86 -25.06 18.65
CA LYS A 52 -31.92 -24.75 17.71
C LYS A 52 -31.68 -23.45 16.95
N ALA A 53 -31.12 -22.44 17.59
CA ALA A 53 -30.76 -21.18 16.96
C ALA A 53 -29.71 -21.41 15.87
N LEU A 54 -28.62 -22.11 16.19
CA LEU A 54 -27.56 -22.46 15.23
C LEU A 54 -28.12 -23.21 14.01
N THR A 55 -28.94 -24.25 14.22
CA THR A 55 -29.58 -24.98 13.10
C THR A 55 -30.52 -24.11 12.27
N ARG A 56 -31.24 -23.17 12.89
CA ARG A 56 -32.12 -22.24 12.14
C ARG A 56 -31.33 -21.21 11.37
N ILE A 57 -30.22 -20.72 11.92
CA ILE A 57 -29.28 -19.82 11.26
C ILE A 57 -28.69 -20.51 10.03
N GLU A 58 -28.18 -21.73 10.17
CA GLU A 58 -27.63 -22.50 9.04
C GLU A 58 -28.65 -22.66 7.91
N LYS A 59 -29.89 -23.05 8.24
CA LYS A 59 -30.98 -23.14 7.26
C LYS A 59 -31.34 -21.80 6.63
N ALA A 60 -31.30 -20.70 7.40
CA ALA A 60 -31.57 -19.37 6.86
C ALA A 60 -30.51 -18.98 5.82
N ILE A 61 -29.24 -19.32 6.06
CA ILE A 61 -28.14 -19.10 5.10
C ILE A 61 -28.29 -20.00 3.86
N GLU A 62 -28.66 -21.27 4.04
CA GLU A 62 -28.89 -22.21 2.93
C GLU A 62 -30.03 -21.75 2.00
N LEU A 63 -31.10 -21.21 2.57
CA LEU A 63 -32.27 -20.74 1.82
C LEU A 63 -32.11 -19.31 1.27
N ASP A 64 -31.07 -18.59 1.69
CA ASP A 64 -30.83 -17.23 1.24
C ASP A 64 -30.44 -17.20 -0.23
N GLN A 65 -31.16 -16.38 -0.99
CA GLN A 65 -30.86 -16.12 -2.40
C GLN A 65 -29.78 -15.04 -2.57
N LEU A 66 -29.33 -14.42 -1.47
CA LEU A 66 -28.35 -13.33 -1.46
C LEU A 66 -28.82 -12.19 -2.37
N VAL A 67 -30.04 -11.73 -2.10
CA VAL A 67 -30.66 -10.55 -2.71
C VAL A 67 -31.04 -9.61 -1.57
N PRO A 68 -30.95 -8.27 -1.74
CA PRO A 68 -31.37 -7.36 -0.68
C PRO A 68 -32.82 -7.57 -0.28
N VAL A 69 -33.10 -7.33 0.99
CA VAL A 69 -34.48 -7.42 1.52
C VAL A 69 -35.39 -6.36 0.89
N ASP A 70 -34.86 -5.17 0.64
CA ASP A 70 -35.53 -4.08 -0.07
C ASP A 70 -34.51 -3.15 -0.76
N ASP A 71 -35.00 -2.16 -1.52
CA ASP A 71 -34.16 -1.22 -2.29
C ASP A 71 -33.36 -0.23 -1.40
N SER A 72 -33.67 -0.13 -0.11
CA SER A 72 -33.06 0.80 0.83
C SER A 72 -31.93 0.18 1.67
N VAL A 73 -31.88 -1.15 1.73
CA VAL A 73 -30.92 -1.90 2.55
C VAL A 73 -29.96 -2.70 1.67
N LYS A 74 -28.75 -2.94 2.19
CA LYS A 74 -27.68 -3.68 1.50
C LYS A 74 -27.38 -5.03 2.14
N TYR A 75 -28.38 -5.65 2.78
CA TYR A 75 -28.29 -6.97 3.41
C TYR A 75 -29.46 -7.84 2.96
N SER A 76 -29.29 -9.15 3.01
CA SER A 76 -30.27 -10.15 2.56
C SER A 76 -31.05 -10.78 3.72
N SER A 77 -31.97 -11.68 3.39
CA SER A 77 -32.96 -12.20 4.34
C SER A 77 -32.36 -13.01 5.49
N SER A 78 -31.26 -13.75 5.28
CA SER A 78 -30.68 -14.58 6.34
C SER A 78 -30.19 -13.76 7.54
N ALA A 79 -29.73 -12.54 7.32
CA ALA A 79 -29.29 -11.66 8.40
C ALA A 79 -30.49 -11.18 9.24
N VAL A 80 -31.61 -10.84 8.58
CA VAL A 80 -32.86 -10.47 9.24
C VAL A 80 -33.46 -11.65 10.00
N ASP A 81 -33.47 -12.84 9.41
CA ASP A 81 -33.96 -14.06 10.05
C ASP A 81 -33.12 -14.43 11.29
N THR A 82 -31.81 -14.20 11.23
CA THR A 82 -30.90 -14.40 12.36
C THR A 82 -31.22 -13.45 13.51
N LEU A 83 -31.41 -12.16 13.23
CA LEU A 83 -31.84 -11.20 14.27
C LEU A 83 -33.23 -11.52 14.81
N ALA A 84 -34.16 -11.99 13.98
CA ALA A 84 -35.48 -12.42 14.42
C ALA A 84 -35.40 -13.58 15.43
N ILE A 85 -34.45 -14.50 15.28
CA ILE A 85 -34.16 -15.55 16.27
C ILE A 85 -33.69 -14.92 17.59
N PHE A 86 -32.80 -13.92 17.55
CA PHE A 86 -32.34 -13.23 18.76
C PHE A 86 -33.48 -12.51 19.48
N TYR A 87 -34.36 -11.82 18.74
CA TYR A 87 -35.54 -11.18 19.31
C TYR A 87 -36.52 -12.18 19.94
N GLN A 88 -36.67 -13.39 19.36
CA GLN A 88 -37.47 -14.45 19.99
C GLN A 88 -36.88 -14.88 21.35
N ILE A 89 -35.55 -15.00 21.45
CA ILE A 89 -34.86 -15.31 22.70
C ILE A 89 -35.03 -14.16 23.71
N LYS A 90 -34.91 -12.90 23.27
CA LYS A 90 -35.16 -11.72 24.10
C LYS A 90 -36.59 -11.70 24.66
N ILE A 91 -37.60 -11.94 23.83
CA ILE A 91 -39.01 -11.96 24.28
C ILE A 91 -39.20 -13.05 25.34
N PHE A 92 -38.63 -14.23 25.13
CA PHE A 92 -38.67 -15.31 26.12
C PHE A 92 -38.01 -14.88 27.45
N TRP A 93 -36.82 -14.28 27.38
CA TRP A 93 -36.10 -13.75 28.54
C TRP A 93 -36.92 -12.72 29.32
N GLN A 94 -37.53 -11.76 28.63
CA GLN A 94 -38.38 -10.74 29.24
C GLN A 94 -39.63 -11.34 29.89
N GLN A 95 -40.24 -12.38 29.29
CA GLN A 95 -41.38 -13.07 29.88
C GLN A 95 -41.00 -13.85 31.14
N LEU A 96 -39.80 -14.46 31.13
CA LEU A 96 -39.27 -15.13 32.30
C LEU A 96 -39.23 -14.15 33.49
N ALA A 97 -38.74 -12.93 33.27
CA ALA A 97 -38.56 -11.85 34.26
C ALA A 97 -38.17 -12.46 35.61
N TRP A 98 -36.97 -13.05 35.61
CA TRP A 98 -36.48 -13.87 36.69
C TRP A 98 -36.32 -13.02 37.95
N PRO A 99 -36.89 -13.43 39.10
CA PRO A 99 -37.00 -12.56 40.28
C PRO A 99 -35.71 -12.46 41.10
N ASP A 100 -34.81 -13.43 40.96
CA ASP A 100 -33.54 -13.48 41.70
C ASP A 100 -32.40 -12.84 40.90
N VAL A 101 -31.68 -11.89 41.49
CA VAL A 101 -30.66 -11.09 40.79
C VAL A 101 -29.46 -11.94 40.37
N GLU A 102 -29.02 -12.88 41.22
CA GLU A 102 -27.86 -13.73 40.90
C GLU A 102 -28.18 -14.72 39.78
N GLY A 103 -29.34 -15.37 39.84
CA GLY A 103 -29.86 -16.23 38.79
C GLY A 103 -30.12 -15.45 37.50
N ALA A 104 -30.61 -14.22 37.59
CA ALA A 104 -30.84 -13.37 36.43
C ALA A 104 -29.51 -13.02 35.72
N TYR A 105 -28.46 -12.68 36.48
CA TYR A 105 -27.12 -12.45 35.94
C TYR A 105 -26.56 -13.72 35.26
N MET A 106 -26.69 -14.89 35.90
CA MET A 106 -26.24 -16.15 35.30
C MET A 106 -26.95 -16.45 33.98
N PHE A 107 -28.28 -16.27 33.93
CA PHE A 107 -29.05 -16.55 32.72
C PHE A 107 -28.81 -15.54 31.61
N VAL A 108 -28.76 -14.24 31.92
CA VAL A 108 -28.47 -13.22 30.90
C VAL A 108 -27.05 -13.37 30.37
N GLY A 109 -26.08 -13.71 31.23
CA GLY A 109 -24.71 -13.99 30.81
C GLY A 109 -24.63 -15.17 29.84
N LYS A 110 -25.35 -16.26 30.12
CA LYS A 110 -25.47 -17.39 29.20
C LYS A 110 -26.13 -17.00 27.87
N ILE A 111 -27.21 -16.21 27.90
CA ILE A 111 -27.88 -15.73 26.69
C ILE A 111 -26.93 -14.88 25.84
N VAL A 112 -26.18 -13.97 26.46
CA VAL A 112 -25.19 -13.13 25.78
C VAL A 112 -24.11 -13.98 25.13
N ASP A 113 -23.56 -14.96 25.86
CA ASP A 113 -22.56 -15.90 25.34
C ASP A 113 -23.10 -16.71 24.14
N ASP A 114 -24.30 -17.29 24.28
CA ASP A 114 -24.96 -18.07 23.23
C ASP A 114 -25.23 -17.23 21.96
N ILE A 115 -25.62 -15.96 22.11
CA ILE A 115 -25.87 -15.04 20.99
C ILE A 115 -24.56 -14.63 20.32
N CYS A 116 -23.52 -14.31 21.10
CA CYS A 116 -22.18 -14.04 20.56
C CYS A 116 -21.66 -15.24 19.75
N ARG A 117 -21.87 -16.46 20.24
CA ARG A 117 -21.55 -17.69 19.52
C ARG A 117 -22.34 -17.84 18.22
N CYS A 118 -23.62 -17.45 18.21
CA CYS A 118 -24.45 -17.48 17.00
C CYS A 118 -23.98 -16.46 15.95
N CYS A 119 -23.55 -15.27 16.37
CA CYS A 119 -22.97 -14.25 15.47
C CYS A 119 -21.70 -14.77 14.79
N VAL A 120 -20.76 -15.31 15.56
CA VAL A 120 -19.53 -15.91 15.00
C VAL A 120 -19.85 -17.07 14.07
N PHE A 121 -20.76 -17.97 14.46
CA PHE A 121 -21.20 -19.08 13.62
C PHE A 121 -21.84 -18.63 12.30
N TYR A 122 -22.66 -17.57 12.33
CA TYR A 122 -23.22 -16.98 11.12
C TYR A 122 -22.11 -16.49 10.18
N ALA A 123 -21.12 -15.78 10.72
CA ALA A 123 -20.02 -15.24 9.93
C ALA A 123 -19.20 -16.34 9.24
N ASP A 124 -18.91 -17.44 9.95
CA ASP A 124 -18.21 -18.60 9.39
C ASP A 124 -19.03 -19.26 8.28
N LYS A 125 -20.31 -19.55 8.53
CA LYS A 125 -21.19 -20.21 7.55
C LYS A 125 -21.45 -19.35 6.31
N MET A 126 -21.62 -18.04 6.50
CA MET A 126 -21.81 -17.11 5.40
C MET A 126 -20.54 -17.00 4.54
N SER A 127 -19.35 -17.05 5.16
CA SER A 127 -18.07 -17.10 4.45
C SER A 127 -17.93 -18.37 3.61
N GLU A 128 -18.20 -19.54 4.17
CA GLU A 128 -18.19 -20.83 3.44
C GLU A 128 -19.16 -20.79 2.25
N ARG A 129 -20.31 -20.13 2.41
CA ARG A 129 -21.37 -20.05 1.38
C ARG A 129 -20.95 -19.27 0.14
N VAL A 130 -20.06 -18.28 0.27
CA VAL A 130 -19.62 -17.42 -0.85
C VAL A 130 -18.27 -17.81 -1.44
N GLU A 131 -17.47 -18.64 -0.74
CA GLU A 131 -16.09 -18.97 -1.12
C GLU A 131 -15.92 -19.48 -2.56
N GLY A 132 -16.91 -20.15 -3.15
CA GLY A 132 -16.88 -20.66 -4.53
C GLY A 132 -17.58 -19.80 -5.59
N LEU A 133 -18.23 -18.70 -5.20
CA LEU A 133 -19.00 -17.87 -6.13
C LEU A 133 -18.06 -16.97 -6.96
N GLY A 134 -18.44 -16.73 -8.21
CA GLY A 134 -17.70 -15.87 -9.14
C GLY A 134 -16.51 -16.53 -9.83
N ASP A 135 -16.16 -17.77 -9.49
CA ASP A 135 -15.10 -18.51 -10.17
C ASP A 135 -15.61 -19.11 -11.49
N PHE A 136 -15.03 -18.68 -12.60
CA PHE A 136 -15.25 -19.21 -13.93
C PHE A 136 -13.98 -19.91 -14.43
N GLN A 137 -14.08 -21.16 -14.84
CA GLN A 137 -12.97 -21.90 -15.43
C GLN A 137 -13.37 -22.51 -16.76
N ASN A 138 -12.76 -22.02 -17.83
CA ASN A 138 -12.83 -22.58 -19.17
C ASN A 138 -11.44 -23.09 -19.60
N VAL A 139 -11.38 -23.81 -20.73
CA VAL A 139 -10.13 -24.40 -21.26
C VAL A 139 -9.01 -23.37 -21.47
N TYR A 140 -9.37 -22.10 -21.71
CA TYR A 140 -8.43 -21.03 -22.03
C TYR A 140 -8.16 -20.07 -20.86
N GLU A 141 -9.01 -20.08 -19.81
CA GLU A 141 -9.02 -18.99 -18.82
C GLU A 141 -9.63 -19.44 -17.50
N LYS A 142 -8.95 -19.09 -16.40
CA LYS A 142 -9.52 -19.07 -15.05
C LYS A 142 -9.75 -17.61 -14.68
N LYS A 143 -11.01 -17.21 -14.54
CA LYS A 143 -11.44 -15.85 -14.24
C LYS A 143 -12.23 -15.84 -12.94
N PHE A 144 -12.01 -14.83 -12.12
CA PHE A 144 -12.88 -14.50 -11.01
C PHE A 144 -13.61 -13.20 -11.33
N GLU A 145 -14.93 -13.18 -11.17
CA GLU A 145 -15.74 -11.96 -11.25
C GLU A 145 -16.27 -11.63 -9.87
N VAL A 146 -16.16 -10.36 -9.48
CA VAL A 146 -16.76 -9.89 -8.22
C VAL A 146 -18.26 -9.93 -8.37
N THR A 147 -18.92 -10.73 -7.53
CA THR A 147 -20.37 -10.90 -7.58
C THR A 147 -21.06 -10.09 -6.48
N ARG A 148 -22.36 -9.85 -6.67
CA ARG A 148 -23.21 -9.18 -5.69
C ARG A 148 -23.28 -9.96 -4.37
N GLU A 149 -23.30 -11.27 -4.47
CA GLU A 149 -23.42 -12.21 -3.35
C GLU A 149 -22.26 -12.06 -2.36
N TRP A 150 -21.03 -11.83 -2.84
CA TRP A 150 -19.88 -11.51 -2.00
C TRP A 150 -20.09 -10.22 -1.20
N CYS A 151 -20.62 -9.18 -1.85
CA CYS A 151 -20.89 -7.89 -1.20
C CYS A 151 -21.97 -8.01 -0.12
N LEU A 152 -23.05 -8.73 -0.43
CA LEU A 152 -24.15 -8.94 0.51
C LEU A 152 -23.73 -9.83 1.68
N ALA A 153 -22.91 -10.86 1.46
CA ALA A 153 -22.36 -11.66 2.55
C ALA A 153 -21.54 -10.81 3.53
N ILE A 154 -20.66 -9.93 3.03
CA ILE A 154 -19.89 -9.00 3.87
C ILE A 154 -20.82 -8.07 4.65
N ASN A 155 -21.80 -7.47 3.97
CA ASN A 155 -22.75 -6.56 4.62
C ASN A 155 -23.65 -7.26 5.64
N ASN A 156 -24.04 -8.51 5.40
CA ASN A 156 -24.85 -9.31 6.32
C ASN A 156 -24.12 -9.54 7.64
N ILE A 157 -22.84 -9.95 7.56
CA ILE A 157 -21.99 -10.14 8.73
C ILE A 157 -21.84 -8.80 9.46
N ASP A 158 -21.58 -7.71 8.72
CA ASP A 158 -21.44 -6.40 9.33
C ASP A 158 -22.75 -5.89 9.97
N TYR A 159 -23.91 -6.19 9.38
CA TYR A 159 -25.21 -5.85 9.91
C TYR A 159 -25.50 -6.57 11.24
N ILE A 160 -25.20 -7.87 11.33
CA ILE A 160 -25.33 -8.64 12.58
C ILE A 160 -24.36 -8.11 13.63
N ARG A 161 -23.09 -7.91 13.26
CA ARG A 161 -22.05 -7.35 14.12
C ARG A 161 -22.43 -5.99 14.70
N GLN A 162 -22.98 -5.09 13.89
CA GLN A 162 -23.44 -3.76 14.33
C GLN A 162 -24.71 -3.83 15.21
N SER A 163 -25.55 -4.84 14.98
CA SER A 163 -26.79 -5.04 15.75
C SER A 163 -26.55 -5.71 17.11
N LEU A 164 -25.42 -6.40 17.31
CA LEU A 164 -25.13 -7.13 18.54
C LEU A 164 -25.02 -6.22 19.78
N PRO A 165 -24.19 -5.15 19.82
CA PRO A 165 -24.11 -4.28 21.00
C PRO A 165 -25.43 -3.61 21.42
N PRO A 166 -26.25 -3.01 20.52
CA PRO A 166 -27.53 -2.43 20.93
C PRO A 166 -28.52 -3.53 21.38
N PHE A 167 -28.52 -4.69 20.72
CA PHE A 167 -29.37 -5.81 21.14
C PHE A 167 -29.05 -6.27 22.57
N VAL A 168 -27.77 -6.38 22.95
CA VAL A 168 -27.38 -6.78 24.31
C VAL A 168 -27.82 -5.73 25.35
N LYS A 169 -27.78 -4.43 25.02
CA LYS A 169 -28.35 -3.39 25.90
C LYS A 169 -29.84 -3.61 26.12
N GLU A 170 -30.58 -3.99 25.08
CA GLU A 170 -32.01 -4.28 25.17
C GLU A 170 -32.36 -5.54 25.99
N LEU A 171 -31.39 -6.40 26.32
CA LEU A 171 -31.58 -7.53 27.24
C LEU A 171 -31.66 -7.09 28.71
N GLY A 172 -31.35 -5.83 29.03
CA GLY A 172 -31.37 -5.29 30.39
C GLY A 172 -30.14 -5.67 31.22
N VAL A 173 -29.01 -5.97 30.58
CA VAL A 173 -27.76 -6.37 31.27
C VAL A 173 -27.31 -5.30 32.27
N ASP A 174 -27.35 -4.02 31.89
CA ASP A 174 -26.91 -2.91 32.74
C ASP A 174 -27.76 -2.80 34.02
N GLU A 175 -29.07 -3.00 33.91
CA GLU A 175 -29.99 -2.98 35.06
C GLU A 175 -29.73 -4.15 36.03
N ILE A 176 -29.50 -5.34 35.48
CA ILE A 176 -29.20 -6.55 36.28
C ILE A 176 -27.86 -6.40 37.01
N VAL A 177 -26.85 -5.87 36.33
CA VAL A 177 -25.52 -5.61 36.91
C VAL A 177 -25.61 -4.55 38.01
N ALA A 178 -26.41 -3.48 37.81
CA ALA A 178 -26.63 -2.47 38.84
C ALA A 178 -27.29 -3.09 40.09
N GLN A 179 -28.35 -3.89 39.92
CA GLN A 179 -29.01 -4.60 41.02
C GLN A 179 -28.05 -5.57 41.73
N LEU A 180 -27.14 -6.23 41.00
CA LEU A 180 -26.14 -7.10 41.60
C LEU A 180 -25.16 -6.33 42.49
N GLY A 181 -24.83 -5.08 42.11
CA GLY A 181 -24.01 -4.18 42.91
C GLY A 181 -24.66 -3.78 44.24
N ASP A 182 -25.97 -3.56 44.23
CA ASP A 182 -26.76 -3.28 45.42
C ASP A 182 -26.86 -4.49 46.36
N CYS A 183 -26.97 -5.71 45.81
CA CYS A 183 -27.06 -6.95 46.59
C CYS A 183 -25.71 -7.44 47.14
N ARG A 184 -24.62 -7.20 46.39
CA ARG A 184 -23.27 -7.66 46.76
C ARG A 184 -22.33 -6.49 47.05
N SER A 185 -21.48 -6.15 46.08
CA SER A 185 -20.57 -5.01 46.18
C SER A 185 -20.38 -4.33 44.83
N PRO A 186 -20.10 -3.01 44.81
CA PRO A 186 -19.84 -2.29 43.57
C PRO A 186 -18.67 -2.88 42.75
N MET A 187 -17.65 -3.41 43.43
CA MET A 187 -16.47 -3.98 42.78
C MET A 187 -16.78 -5.31 42.08
N GLU A 188 -17.67 -6.13 42.64
CA GLU A 188 -18.12 -7.36 42.00
C GLU A 188 -19.03 -7.09 40.80
N ALA A 189 -19.95 -6.12 40.92
CA ALA A 189 -20.78 -5.68 39.80
C ALA A 189 -19.94 -5.16 38.64
N GLN A 190 -18.90 -4.36 38.92
CA GLN A 190 -17.99 -3.87 37.89
C GLN A 190 -17.28 -5.03 37.16
N ARG A 191 -16.77 -6.03 37.90
CA ARG A 191 -16.12 -7.22 37.29
C ARG A 191 -17.09 -8.02 36.42
N CYS A 192 -18.34 -8.17 36.88
CA CYS A 192 -19.40 -8.82 36.14
C CYS A 192 -19.74 -8.08 34.83
N ALA A 193 -19.77 -6.75 34.88
CA ALA A 193 -19.97 -5.89 33.71
C ALA A 193 -18.82 -6.04 32.70
N GLU A 194 -17.57 -5.95 33.18
CA GLU A 194 -16.36 -6.11 32.37
C GLU A 194 -16.31 -7.49 31.71
N THR A 195 -16.71 -8.55 32.42
CA THR A 195 -16.74 -9.90 31.88
C THR A 195 -17.69 -10.02 30.68
N LEU A 196 -18.93 -9.52 30.82
CA LEU A 196 -19.90 -9.56 29.72
C LEU A 196 -19.47 -8.65 28.56
N LYS A 197 -18.94 -7.47 28.87
CA LYS A 197 -18.39 -6.57 27.86
C LYS A 197 -17.28 -7.24 27.05
N ASN A 198 -16.33 -7.91 27.71
CA ASN A 198 -15.24 -8.61 27.02
C ASN A 198 -15.76 -9.73 26.11
N VAL A 199 -16.80 -10.47 26.51
CA VAL A 199 -17.42 -11.50 25.65
C VAL A 199 -17.98 -10.88 24.37
N ILE A 200 -18.68 -9.75 24.50
CA ILE A 200 -19.27 -9.02 23.36
C ILE A 200 -18.19 -8.44 22.46
N ASP A 201 -17.21 -7.74 23.05
CA ASP A 201 -16.11 -7.11 22.31
C ASP A 201 -15.31 -8.17 21.52
N ASN A 202 -15.03 -9.33 22.13
CA ASN A 202 -14.37 -10.46 21.46
C ASN A 202 -15.18 -10.99 20.26
N ALA A 203 -16.50 -11.11 20.39
CA ALA A 203 -17.36 -11.57 19.31
C ALA A 203 -17.41 -10.56 18.15
N VAL A 204 -17.60 -9.28 18.48
CA VAL A 204 -17.60 -8.17 17.51
C VAL A 204 -16.27 -8.08 16.76
N ASP A 205 -15.15 -8.24 17.47
CA ASP A 205 -13.82 -8.25 16.86
C ASP A 205 -13.59 -9.50 15.99
N THR A 206 -14.11 -10.66 16.41
CA THR A 206 -14.04 -11.89 15.61
C THR A 206 -14.81 -11.73 14.29
N GLU A 207 -16.04 -11.20 14.34
CA GLU A 207 -16.82 -10.90 13.14
C GLU A 207 -16.14 -9.85 12.26
N LYS A 208 -15.55 -8.81 12.85
CA LYS A 208 -14.77 -7.81 12.13
C LYS A 208 -13.57 -8.43 11.41
N ASN A 209 -12.83 -9.31 12.08
CA ASN A 209 -11.72 -10.03 11.46
C ASN A 209 -12.20 -10.93 10.33
N LYS A 210 -13.38 -11.53 10.46
CA LYS A 210 -13.99 -12.33 9.38
C LYS A 210 -14.35 -11.48 8.16
N ILE A 211 -14.87 -10.28 8.38
CA ILE A 211 -15.11 -9.29 7.30
C ILE A 211 -13.79 -8.95 6.59
N LEU A 212 -12.72 -8.69 7.34
CA LEU A 212 -11.41 -8.39 6.76
C LEU A 212 -10.86 -9.58 5.95
N GLU A 213 -10.99 -10.81 6.46
CA GLU A 213 -10.60 -12.03 5.76
C GLU A 213 -11.36 -12.19 4.43
N LEU A 214 -12.67 -11.94 4.41
CA LEU A 214 -13.48 -12.00 3.19
C LEU A 214 -13.04 -10.92 2.18
N VAL A 215 -12.81 -9.70 2.65
CA VAL A 215 -12.30 -8.59 1.83
C VAL A 215 -10.97 -8.95 1.18
N GLU A 216 -10.01 -9.44 1.96
CA GLU A 216 -8.70 -9.90 1.48
C GLU A 216 -8.85 -11.10 0.52
N THR A 217 -9.83 -11.97 0.74
CA THR A 217 -10.09 -13.12 -0.14
C THR A 217 -10.60 -12.66 -1.50
N VAL A 218 -11.52 -11.70 -1.57
CA VAL A 218 -11.97 -11.12 -2.84
C VAL A 218 -10.79 -10.47 -3.58
N ALA A 219 -9.98 -9.66 -2.90
CA ALA A 219 -8.80 -9.03 -3.51
C ALA A 219 -7.80 -10.06 -4.04
N ARG A 220 -7.48 -11.11 -3.26
CA ARG A 220 -6.61 -12.21 -3.68
C ARG A 220 -7.17 -12.97 -4.87
N LYS A 221 -8.49 -13.19 -4.95
CA LYS A 221 -9.12 -13.83 -6.11
C LYS A 221 -9.08 -12.99 -7.37
N MET A 222 -9.05 -11.67 -7.27
CA MET A 222 -8.85 -10.75 -8.41
C MET A 222 -7.38 -10.77 -8.91
N SER A 223 -6.43 -11.06 -8.02
CA SER A 223 -4.97 -10.99 -8.26
C SER A 223 -4.47 -11.73 -9.52
N PRO A 224 -4.89 -12.97 -9.83
CA PRO A 224 -4.48 -13.67 -11.05
C PRO A 224 -4.83 -12.94 -12.36
N MET A 225 -6.02 -12.36 -12.44
CA MET A 225 -6.47 -11.62 -13.63
C MET A 225 -5.70 -10.31 -13.77
N MET A 226 -5.52 -9.59 -12.66
CA MET A 226 -4.72 -8.36 -12.62
C MET A 226 -3.28 -8.62 -13.07
N ARG A 227 -2.65 -9.68 -12.55
CA ARG A 227 -1.30 -10.10 -12.94
C ARG A 227 -1.20 -10.42 -14.42
N ARG A 228 -2.17 -11.18 -14.95
CA ARG A 228 -2.16 -11.58 -16.36
C ARG A 228 -2.29 -10.36 -17.27
N PHE A 229 -3.26 -9.48 -17.02
CA PHE A 229 -3.46 -8.31 -17.86
C PHE A 229 -2.31 -7.31 -17.78
N LEU A 230 -1.70 -7.11 -16.60
CA LEU A 230 -0.50 -6.29 -16.46
C LEU A 230 0.70 -6.89 -17.23
N ALA A 231 0.89 -8.21 -17.15
CA ALA A 231 1.96 -8.88 -17.89
C ALA A 231 1.76 -8.79 -19.41
N GLU A 232 0.54 -9.06 -19.91
CA GLU A 232 0.20 -8.95 -21.33
C GLU A 232 0.30 -7.50 -21.83
N GLY A 233 -0.20 -6.54 -21.05
CA GLY A 233 -0.13 -5.12 -21.35
C GLY A 233 1.30 -4.60 -21.43
N ALA A 234 2.20 -5.17 -20.63
CA ALA A 234 3.61 -4.82 -20.66
C ALA A 234 4.36 -5.38 -21.89
N GLU A 235 3.86 -6.42 -22.56
CA GLU A 235 4.55 -7.08 -23.69
C GLU A 235 4.32 -6.43 -25.07
N LEU A 236 3.20 -5.74 -25.31
CA LEU A 236 2.77 -5.32 -26.65
C LEU A 236 2.79 -3.79 -26.82
N LEU A 237 3.71 -3.28 -27.64
CA LEU A 237 3.95 -1.84 -27.78
C LEU A 237 3.12 -1.09 -28.84
N HIS A 238 2.58 -1.73 -29.88
CA HIS A 238 2.12 -0.94 -31.06
C HIS A 238 0.92 -1.51 -31.83
N GLN A 239 0.03 -2.23 -31.15
CA GLN A 239 -1.27 -2.59 -31.72
C GLN A 239 -2.28 -2.45 -30.59
N ASP A 240 -3.20 -1.47 -30.69
CA ASP A 240 -4.45 -1.36 -29.92
C ASP A 240 -4.49 -2.29 -28.69
N SER A 241 -3.69 -1.98 -27.67
CA SER A 241 -3.38 -2.96 -26.62
C SER A 241 -4.55 -3.10 -25.67
N ASN A 242 -5.55 -3.86 -26.12
CA ASN A 242 -6.78 -4.14 -25.40
C ASN A 242 -6.51 -4.78 -24.02
N SER A 243 -5.30 -5.23 -23.68
CA SER A 243 -5.02 -5.87 -22.39
C SER A 243 -5.04 -4.89 -21.21
N LEU A 244 -4.49 -3.67 -21.37
CA LEU A 244 -4.63 -2.63 -20.34
C LEU A 244 -6.07 -2.10 -20.27
N ASP A 245 -6.73 -1.94 -21.42
CA ASP A 245 -8.16 -1.60 -21.45
C ASP A 245 -9.02 -2.69 -20.81
N ARG A 246 -8.70 -3.96 -21.01
CA ARG A 246 -9.36 -5.10 -20.34
C ARG A 246 -9.13 -5.08 -18.84
N LEU A 247 -7.92 -4.73 -18.38
CA LEU A 247 -7.67 -4.54 -16.95
C LEU A 247 -8.54 -3.43 -16.38
N MET A 248 -8.58 -2.29 -17.07
CA MET A 248 -9.39 -1.14 -16.66
C MET A 248 -10.89 -1.49 -16.65
N MET A 249 -11.40 -2.12 -17.70
CA MET A 249 -12.80 -2.58 -17.78
C MET A 249 -13.12 -3.58 -16.68
N TYR A 250 -12.24 -4.56 -16.44
CA TYR A 250 -12.42 -5.56 -15.39
C TYR A 250 -12.47 -4.93 -14.00
N LEU A 251 -11.53 -4.03 -13.70
CA LEU A 251 -11.51 -3.35 -12.42
C LEU A 251 -12.67 -2.35 -12.30
N GLU A 252 -13.07 -1.66 -13.36
CA GLU A 252 -14.22 -0.75 -13.36
C GLU A 252 -15.53 -1.49 -13.08
N GLU A 253 -15.78 -2.62 -13.76
CA GLU A 253 -16.94 -3.46 -13.52
C GLU A 253 -16.95 -4.02 -12.09
N SER A 254 -15.79 -4.49 -11.62
CA SER A 254 -15.64 -5.00 -10.26
C SER A 254 -15.89 -3.90 -9.21
N LEU A 255 -15.25 -2.74 -9.35
CA LEU A 255 -15.41 -1.61 -8.45
C LEU A 255 -16.83 -1.05 -8.48
N LYS A 256 -17.48 -1.04 -9.64
CA LYS A 256 -18.88 -0.62 -9.76
C LYS A 256 -19.79 -1.52 -8.91
N THR A 257 -19.64 -2.83 -9.03
CA THR A 257 -20.39 -3.80 -8.20
C THR A 257 -20.09 -3.60 -6.72
N LEU A 258 -18.82 -3.48 -6.34
CA LEU A 258 -18.39 -3.24 -4.96
C LEU A 258 -18.98 -1.94 -4.38
N ASN A 259 -18.91 -0.84 -5.13
CA ASN A 259 -19.41 0.47 -4.70
C ASN A 259 -20.95 0.50 -4.59
N MET A 260 -21.64 -0.14 -5.54
CA MET A 260 -23.10 -0.21 -5.52
C MET A 260 -23.60 -1.02 -4.34
N GLU A 261 -22.97 -2.16 -4.04
CA GLU A 261 -23.52 -3.15 -3.12
C GLU A 261 -22.90 -3.09 -1.70
N LEU A 262 -21.62 -2.74 -1.51
CA LEU A 262 -21.03 -2.63 -0.16
C LEU A 262 -21.45 -1.35 0.56
N ASN A 263 -21.38 -1.36 1.89
CA ASN A 263 -21.42 -0.13 2.68
C ASN A 263 -20.08 0.65 2.56
N ASP A 264 -20.10 1.96 2.86
CA ASP A 264 -18.95 2.85 2.65
C ASP A 264 -17.67 2.37 3.37
N VAL A 265 -17.81 1.85 4.59
CA VAL A 265 -16.66 1.38 5.40
C VAL A 265 -16.02 0.15 4.78
N ASN A 266 -16.82 -0.81 4.32
CA ASN A 266 -16.31 -2.03 3.70
C ASN A 266 -15.86 -1.79 2.27
N PHE A 267 -16.46 -0.83 1.56
CA PHE A 267 -15.98 -0.38 0.26
C PHE A 267 -14.57 0.23 0.35
N ASP A 268 -14.31 1.07 1.35
CA ASP A 268 -12.97 1.60 1.58
C ASP A 268 -11.96 0.49 1.89
N ARG A 269 -12.30 -0.45 2.77
CA ARG A 269 -11.45 -1.59 3.12
C ARG A 269 -11.09 -2.46 1.91
N ILE A 270 -12.06 -2.75 1.04
CA ILE A 270 -11.80 -3.58 -0.14
C ILE A 270 -11.00 -2.86 -1.20
N LEU A 271 -11.18 -1.54 -1.32
CA LEU A 271 -10.35 -0.73 -2.22
C LEU A 271 -8.87 -0.78 -1.79
N ASP A 272 -8.59 -0.64 -0.49
CA ASP A 272 -7.24 -0.75 0.06
C ASP A 272 -6.64 -2.17 -0.12
N ALA A 273 -7.45 -3.21 0.08
CA ALA A 273 -7.02 -4.60 -0.13
C ALA A 273 -6.70 -4.89 -1.61
N ILE A 274 -7.56 -4.44 -2.55
CA ILE A 274 -7.30 -4.56 -3.99
C ILE A 274 -6.04 -3.81 -4.38
N TRP A 275 -5.82 -2.61 -3.84
CA TRP A 275 -4.63 -1.81 -4.11
C TRP A 275 -3.34 -2.48 -3.61
N THR A 276 -3.40 -3.07 -2.41
CA THR A 276 -2.30 -3.83 -1.83
C THR A 276 -1.93 -5.02 -2.72
N GLU A 277 -2.92 -5.78 -3.18
CA GLU A 277 -2.72 -6.89 -4.12
C GLU A 277 -2.14 -6.42 -5.46
N LEU A 278 -2.64 -5.32 -6.02
CA LEU A 278 -2.07 -4.72 -7.25
C LEU A 278 -0.60 -4.34 -7.08
N SER A 279 -0.25 -3.74 -5.94
CA SER A 279 1.13 -3.33 -5.63
C SER A 279 2.04 -4.55 -5.50
N ASN A 280 1.59 -5.61 -4.83
CA ASN A 280 2.31 -6.89 -4.72
C ASN A 280 2.51 -7.53 -6.11
N VAL A 281 1.47 -7.56 -6.93
CA VAL A 281 1.53 -8.07 -8.31
C VAL A 281 2.55 -7.31 -9.14
N LEU A 282 2.56 -5.98 -9.07
CA LEU A 282 3.53 -5.14 -9.79
C LEU A 282 4.95 -5.41 -9.31
N TYR A 283 5.18 -5.45 -8.00
CA TYR A 283 6.50 -5.76 -7.45
C TYR A 283 7.01 -7.12 -7.92
N ASP A 284 6.18 -8.16 -7.85
CA ASP A 284 6.52 -9.50 -8.34
C ASP A 284 6.78 -9.53 -9.85
N LEU A 285 5.99 -8.80 -10.63
CA LEU A 285 6.20 -8.68 -12.08
C LEU A 285 7.53 -7.99 -12.37
N ILE A 286 7.92 -6.98 -11.61
CA ILE A 286 9.22 -6.34 -11.77
C ILE A 286 10.33 -7.34 -11.44
N GLN A 287 10.33 -7.92 -10.24
CA GLN A 287 11.39 -8.84 -9.80
C GLN A 287 11.54 -10.04 -10.75
N SER A 288 10.43 -10.72 -11.05
CA SER A 288 10.46 -11.90 -11.92
C SER A 288 10.87 -11.59 -13.37
N ASN A 289 10.68 -10.35 -13.85
CA ASN A 289 11.08 -9.95 -15.20
C ASN A 289 12.46 -9.29 -15.26
N LEU A 290 12.99 -8.80 -14.15
CA LEU A 290 14.42 -8.47 -14.01
C LEU A 290 15.28 -9.71 -14.19
N ASP A 291 14.89 -10.82 -13.55
CA ASP A 291 15.57 -12.12 -13.71
C ASP A 291 15.49 -12.65 -15.14
N LYS A 292 14.34 -12.45 -15.81
CA LYS A 292 14.13 -12.82 -17.22
C LYS A 292 14.77 -11.84 -18.22
N ARG A 293 15.37 -10.74 -17.75
CA ARG A 293 16.07 -9.74 -18.58
C ARG A 293 15.19 -9.15 -19.68
N ARG A 294 13.94 -8.79 -19.33
CA ARG A 294 13.04 -8.11 -20.26
C ARG A 294 13.61 -6.75 -20.70
N PRO A 295 13.25 -6.25 -21.90
CA PRO A 295 13.74 -4.96 -22.39
C PRO A 295 13.21 -3.79 -21.56
N PRO A 296 13.86 -2.61 -21.59
CA PRO A 296 13.41 -1.42 -20.86
C PRO A 296 11.95 -1.05 -21.15
N SER A 297 11.54 -1.20 -22.40
CA SER A 297 10.19 -0.91 -22.84
C SER A 297 9.10 -1.69 -22.09
N PHE A 298 9.38 -2.92 -21.62
CA PHE A 298 8.47 -3.68 -20.76
C PHE A 298 8.22 -2.98 -19.42
N PHE A 299 9.27 -2.47 -18.78
CA PHE A 299 9.17 -1.75 -17.50
C PHE A 299 8.56 -0.36 -17.68
N SER A 300 8.84 0.32 -18.80
CA SER A 300 8.14 1.57 -19.14
C SER A 300 6.64 1.35 -19.29
N ASN A 301 6.22 0.28 -19.97
CA ASN A 301 4.80 -0.04 -20.12
C ASN A 301 4.13 -0.36 -18.78
N LEU A 302 4.81 -1.09 -17.89
CA LEU A 302 4.32 -1.31 -16.52
C LEU A 302 4.21 0.00 -15.72
N ARG A 303 5.13 0.95 -15.92
CA ARG A 303 5.05 2.28 -15.31
C ARG A 303 3.83 3.04 -15.80
N ASP A 304 3.59 3.03 -17.11
CA ASP A 304 2.46 3.74 -17.71
C ASP A 304 1.13 3.12 -17.23
N ALA A 305 1.07 1.79 -17.14
CA ALA A 305 -0.06 1.07 -16.54
C ALA A 305 -0.28 1.46 -15.07
N LEU A 306 0.79 1.53 -14.26
CA LEU A 306 0.73 1.98 -12.88
C LEU A 306 0.20 3.42 -12.78
N GLN A 307 0.67 4.33 -13.61
CA GLN A 307 0.22 5.72 -13.62
C GLN A 307 -1.27 5.85 -13.99
N MET A 308 -1.72 5.10 -15.00
CA MET A 308 -3.15 5.01 -15.33
C MET A 308 -3.98 4.47 -14.16
N MET A 309 -3.50 3.42 -13.48
CA MET A 309 -4.18 2.89 -12.30
C MET A 309 -4.20 3.91 -11.15
N ILE A 310 -3.10 4.61 -10.84
CA ILE A 310 -3.07 5.64 -9.79
C ILE A 310 -4.10 6.74 -10.11
N GLN A 311 -4.12 7.21 -11.35
CA GLN A 311 -5.03 8.28 -11.79
C GLN A 311 -6.50 7.90 -11.63
N ASN A 312 -6.85 6.64 -11.92
CA ASN A 312 -8.22 6.15 -11.90
C ASN A 312 -8.68 5.57 -10.54
N PHE A 313 -7.77 5.00 -9.75
CA PHE A 313 -8.09 4.27 -8.50
C PHE A 313 -7.88 5.09 -7.23
N LYS A 314 -6.81 5.91 -7.15
CA LYS A 314 -6.39 6.56 -5.88
C LYS A 314 -6.62 8.07 -5.80
N CYS A 315 -7.10 8.73 -6.86
CA CYS A 315 -7.37 10.18 -6.83
C CYS A 315 -8.58 10.61 -5.96
N THR A 316 -9.31 9.69 -5.33
CA THR A 316 -10.54 9.98 -4.58
C THR A 316 -10.37 10.11 -3.06
N LYS A 317 -9.28 9.63 -2.43
CA LYS A 317 -9.04 9.77 -0.98
C LYS A 317 -7.56 9.96 -0.62
N LYS A 318 -7.30 10.58 0.55
CA LYS A 318 -5.95 10.83 1.09
C LYS A 318 -5.21 9.50 1.25
N CYS A 319 -4.20 9.26 0.42
CA CYS A 319 -3.28 8.14 0.55
C CYS A 319 -2.58 8.22 1.93
N GLU A 320 -2.59 7.13 2.68
CA GLU A 320 -1.77 7.01 3.90
C GLU A 320 -0.28 7.07 3.54
N THR A 321 0.57 7.38 4.53
CA THR A 321 2.01 7.61 4.30
C THR A 321 2.74 6.33 3.84
N SER A 322 2.40 5.16 4.38
CA SER A 322 3.04 3.88 4.04
C SER A 322 2.79 3.47 2.58
N ASP A 323 1.56 3.62 2.12
CA ASP A 323 1.17 3.33 0.74
C ASP A 323 1.91 4.20 -0.26
N ARG A 324 2.13 5.47 0.10
CA ARG A 324 2.85 6.42 -0.74
C ARG A 324 4.32 6.02 -0.90
N ASP A 325 4.96 5.54 0.17
CA ASP A 325 6.36 5.14 0.11
C ASP A 325 6.57 3.88 -0.72
N VAL A 326 5.68 2.88 -0.59
CA VAL A 326 5.69 1.67 -1.43
C VAL A 326 5.47 2.04 -2.90
N LEU A 327 4.49 2.91 -3.17
CA LEU A 327 4.21 3.39 -4.52
C LEU A 327 5.40 4.12 -5.14
N ASN A 328 5.99 5.06 -4.41
CA ASN A 328 7.14 5.83 -4.87
C ASN A 328 8.32 4.89 -5.19
N ASN A 329 8.53 3.86 -4.38
CA ASN A 329 9.58 2.88 -4.61
C ASN A 329 9.32 2.04 -5.88
N ILE A 330 8.09 1.55 -6.07
CA ILE A 330 7.70 0.82 -7.29
C ILE A 330 7.84 1.71 -8.53
N GLU A 331 7.38 2.96 -8.47
CA GLU A 331 7.47 3.92 -9.57
C GLU A 331 8.93 4.25 -9.91
N GLN A 332 9.76 4.51 -8.91
CA GLN A 332 11.20 4.77 -9.10
C GLN A 332 11.91 3.55 -9.72
N LEU A 333 11.59 2.34 -9.26
CA LEU A 333 12.17 1.11 -9.79
C LEU A 333 11.76 0.91 -11.27
N LEU A 334 10.47 1.07 -11.58
CA LEU A 334 9.96 1.00 -12.95
C LEU A 334 10.56 2.07 -13.85
N GLU A 335 10.75 3.29 -13.37
CA GLU A 335 11.39 4.37 -14.11
C GLU A 335 12.85 4.04 -14.46
N LEU A 336 13.65 3.63 -13.46
CA LEU A 336 15.06 3.29 -13.68
C LEU A 336 15.23 2.11 -14.64
N HIS A 337 14.41 1.08 -14.50
CA HIS A 337 14.44 -0.06 -15.41
C HIS A 337 13.77 0.20 -16.76
N GLY A 338 12.89 1.20 -16.84
CA GLY A 338 12.22 1.66 -18.04
C GLY A 338 13.07 2.53 -18.96
N PHE A 339 14.13 3.18 -18.44
CA PHE A 339 15.01 4.01 -19.26
C PHE A 339 15.77 3.23 -20.33
N GLU A 340 16.01 3.83 -21.50
CA GLU A 340 17.00 3.29 -22.43
C GLU A 340 18.42 3.42 -21.84
N THR A 341 19.39 2.67 -22.37
CA THR A 341 20.73 2.59 -21.74
C THR A 341 21.41 3.95 -21.71
N ALA A 342 21.23 4.75 -22.77
CA ALA A 342 21.67 6.13 -22.84
C ALA A 342 21.05 7.01 -21.74
N ASP A 343 19.74 6.92 -21.54
CA ASP A 343 19.01 7.71 -20.56
C ASP A 343 19.37 7.30 -19.13
N LEU A 344 19.56 5.99 -18.87
CA LEU A 344 20.00 5.50 -17.57
C LEU A 344 21.43 5.95 -17.23
N ILE A 345 22.34 5.95 -18.21
CA ILE A 345 23.68 6.53 -18.05
C ILE A 345 23.60 8.04 -17.79
N HIS A 346 22.68 8.74 -18.45
CA HIS A 346 22.47 10.17 -18.20
C HIS A 346 21.93 10.41 -16.78
N GLN A 347 20.99 9.58 -16.30
CA GLN A 347 20.47 9.63 -14.94
C GLN A 347 21.58 9.49 -13.90
N TYR A 348 22.52 8.56 -14.11
CA TYR A 348 23.72 8.45 -13.25
C TYR A 348 24.48 9.78 -13.16
N TYR A 349 24.68 10.48 -14.28
CA TYR A 349 25.41 11.75 -14.24
C TYR A 349 24.61 12.89 -13.62
N LEU A 350 23.28 12.87 -13.71
CA LEU A 350 22.42 13.81 -12.98
C LEU A 350 22.53 13.59 -11.47
N ASP A 351 22.59 12.34 -11.02
CA ASP A 351 22.80 12.02 -9.61
C ASP A 351 24.20 12.47 -9.14
N ARG A 352 25.23 12.31 -9.98
CA ARG A 352 26.57 12.85 -9.72
C ARG A 352 26.62 14.38 -9.65
N LEU A 353 25.82 15.08 -10.45
CA LEU A 353 25.67 16.54 -10.36
C LEU A 353 25.04 16.94 -9.02
N LYS A 354 23.99 16.25 -8.57
CA LYS A 354 23.36 16.50 -7.26
C LYS A 354 24.33 16.23 -6.11
N GLU A 355 25.08 15.13 -6.18
CA GLU A 355 26.13 14.82 -5.20
C GLU A 355 27.19 15.93 -5.16
N GLN A 356 27.60 16.47 -6.32
CA GLN A 356 28.57 17.56 -6.38
C GLN A 356 28.11 18.82 -5.64
N GLN A 357 26.82 19.15 -5.70
CA GLN A 357 26.26 20.37 -5.09
C GLN A 357 26.32 20.35 -3.55
N VAL A 358 26.45 19.17 -2.93
CA VAL A 358 26.55 19.02 -1.47
C VAL A 358 27.99 18.85 -0.96
N ILE A 359 28.98 18.84 -1.85
CA ILE A 359 30.40 18.67 -1.49
C ILE A 359 30.91 19.90 -0.75
N ARG A 360 31.41 19.69 0.48
CA ARG A 360 32.05 20.73 1.30
C ARG A 360 33.57 20.70 1.23
N GLU A 361 34.15 19.50 1.14
CA GLU A 361 35.59 19.29 1.06
C GLU A 361 35.98 18.89 -0.35
N THR A 362 37.06 19.48 -0.88
CA THR A 362 37.52 19.25 -2.26
C THR A 362 38.87 18.51 -2.28
N PRO A 363 38.90 17.20 -1.94
CA PRO A 363 40.15 16.44 -1.86
C PRO A 363 40.86 16.26 -3.21
N TYR A 364 40.14 16.50 -4.31
CA TYR A 364 40.68 16.44 -5.68
C TYR A 364 40.89 17.82 -6.30
N GLY A 365 40.68 18.89 -5.54
CA GLY A 365 40.78 20.27 -5.99
C GLY A 365 39.47 20.85 -6.51
N GLN A 366 39.58 22.01 -7.13
CA GLN A 366 38.44 22.75 -7.69
C GLN A 366 38.79 23.31 -9.05
N LEU A 367 37.83 23.26 -9.98
CA LEU A 367 37.95 23.81 -11.33
C LEU A 367 37.18 25.14 -11.41
N THR A 368 37.80 26.18 -11.95
CA THR A 368 37.14 27.46 -12.22
C THR A 368 36.85 27.57 -13.71
N VAL A 369 35.57 27.75 -14.05
CA VAL A 369 35.12 27.91 -15.44
C VAL A 369 34.21 29.13 -15.56
N ARG A 370 34.05 29.63 -16.78
CA ARG A 370 33.05 30.63 -17.13
C ARG A 370 32.30 30.14 -18.36
N CYS A 371 30.98 30.12 -18.29
CA CYS A 371 30.13 29.65 -19.38
C CYS A 371 29.07 30.70 -19.69
N MET A 372 28.77 30.90 -20.98
CA MET A 372 27.67 31.78 -21.38
C MET A 372 27.02 31.31 -22.68
N PHE A 373 25.70 31.48 -22.77
CA PHE A 373 24.96 31.26 -24.02
C PHE A 373 24.79 32.55 -24.81
N LYS A 374 25.28 32.58 -26.04
CA LYS A 374 24.98 33.61 -27.04
C LYS A 374 24.12 33.00 -28.15
N ASN A 375 22.80 33.16 -28.06
CA ASN A 375 21.86 32.48 -28.94
C ASN A 375 22.10 30.96 -28.94
N LEU A 376 22.46 30.36 -30.08
CA LEU A 376 22.76 28.93 -30.22
C LEU A 376 24.24 28.58 -29.99
N VAL A 377 25.04 29.54 -29.53
CA VAL A 377 26.47 29.36 -29.27
C VAL A 377 26.71 29.29 -27.78
N LEU A 378 27.38 28.24 -27.33
CA LEU A 378 27.88 28.07 -25.97
C LEU A 378 29.37 28.42 -25.95
N GLU A 379 29.71 29.48 -25.23
CA GLU A 379 31.11 29.84 -24.96
C GLU A 379 31.51 29.28 -23.59
N ILE A 380 32.62 28.55 -23.56
CA ILE A 380 33.17 27.93 -22.35
C ILE A 380 34.62 28.38 -22.21
N GLU A 381 34.94 29.05 -21.12
CA GLU A 381 36.28 29.43 -20.74
C GLU A 381 36.72 28.58 -19.54
N VAL A 382 37.73 27.73 -19.75
CA VAL A 382 38.36 26.97 -18.67
C VAL A 382 39.51 27.82 -18.15
N MET A 383 39.36 28.36 -16.95
CA MET A 383 40.29 29.36 -16.41
C MET A 383 41.45 28.70 -15.68
N ASN A 384 41.17 28.02 -14.57
CA ASN A 384 42.19 27.38 -13.75
C ASN A 384 41.65 26.18 -12.98
N ALA A 385 42.55 25.40 -12.41
CA ALA A 385 42.21 24.51 -11.31
C ALA A 385 43.14 24.78 -10.11
N ARG A 386 42.68 24.47 -8.90
CA ARG A 386 43.44 24.67 -7.66
C ARG A 386 43.41 23.44 -6.78
N ASN A 387 44.50 23.22 -6.04
CA ASN A 387 44.66 22.11 -5.09
C ASN A 387 44.38 20.73 -5.72
N LEU A 388 44.86 20.50 -6.94
CA LEU A 388 44.72 19.19 -7.57
C LEU A 388 45.47 18.13 -6.75
N ARG A 389 44.89 16.92 -6.68
CA ARG A 389 45.56 15.77 -6.04
C ARG A 389 46.80 15.39 -6.88
N PRO A 390 48.00 15.32 -6.28
CA PRO A 390 49.20 14.89 -6.98
C PRO A 390 49.07 13.43 -7.45
N MET A 391 49.54 13.14 -8.66
CA MET A 391 49.47 11.80 -9.28
C MET A 391 50.86 11.24 -9.58
N ASP A 392 51.81 12.10 -9.96
CA ASP A 392 53.19 11.67 -10.23
C ASP A 392 53.99 11.39 -8.95
N THR A 393 55.00 10.53 -9.07
CA THR A 393 56.00 10.25 -8.02
C THR A 393 56.78 11.48 -7.56
N ASN A 394 56.79 12.56 -8.36
CA ASN A 394 57.42 13.83 -8.04
C ASN A 394 56.51 14.77 -7.21
N GLY A 395 55.27 14.39 -6.92
CA GLY A 395 54.30 15.21 -6.19
C GLY A 395 53.62 16.31 -7.00
N SER A 396 53.70 16.26 -8.34
CA SER A 396 53.02 17.19 -9.26
C SER A 396 52.09 16.43 -10.24
N CYS A 397 51.47 17.16 -11.17
CA CYS A 397 50.70 16.63 -12.28
C CYS A 397 51.00 17.47 -13.53
N ASP A 398 50.77 16.91 -14.71
CA ASP A 398 50.67 17.59 -16.01
C ASP A 398 49.19 17.73 -16.45
N PRO A 399 48.32 18.45 -15.69
CA PRO A 399 46.88 18.39 -15.87
C PRO A 399 46.40 19.00 -17.18
N PHE A 400 45.32 18.43 -17.71
CA PHE A 400 44.48 19.03 -18.74
C PHE A 400 43.00 18.73 -18.49
N VAL A 401 42.12 19.57 -19.05
CA VAL A 401 40.67 19.42 -18.93
C VAL A 401 40.10 18.96 -20.26
N ARG A 402 39.26 17.92 -20.24
CA ARG A 402 38.46 17.49 -21.37
C ARG A 402 36.99 17.77 -21.10
N ILE A 403 36.31 18.39 -22.06
CA ILE A 403 34.92 18.81 -21.95
C ILE A 403 34.03 17.80 -22.67
N HIS A 404 32.98 17.34 -21.99
CA HIS A 404 31.99 16.39 -22.47
C HIS A 404 30.59 17.00 -22.32
N PHE A 405 29.69 16.68 -23.25
CA PHE A 405 28.29 17.08 -23.21
C PHE A 405 27.42 15.83 -23.07
N LEU A 406 26.46 15.87 -22.15
CA LEU A 406 25.63 14.70 -21.80
C LEU A 406 24.15 15.07 -21.91
N PRO A 407 23.28 14.17 -22.43
CA PRO A 407 23.57 12.79 -22.87
C PRO A 407 24.45 12.69 -24.12
N GLU A 408 25.45 11.81 -24.17
CA GLU A 408 26.47 11.80 -25.24
C GLU A 408 25.86 11.60 -26.64
N GLU A 409 24.76 10.85 -26.74
CA GLU A 409 24.06 10.51 -27.97
C GLU A 409 23.44 11.75 -28.63
N LYS A 410 22.93 12.67 -27.80
CA LYS A 410 22.31 13.93 -28.26
C LYS A 410 23.35 14.96 -28.71
N PHE A 411 24.61 14.79 -28.29
CA PHE A 411 25.74 15.65 -28.62
C PHE A 411 26.84 14.95 -29.43
N ALA A 412 26.54 13.80 -30.05
CA ALA A 412 27.52 12.95 -30.73
C ALA A 412 28.29 13.65 -31.87
N GLY A 413 27.69 14.66 -32.51
CA GLY A 413 28.33 15.47 -33.57
C GLY A 413 29.29 16.55 -33.06
N ILE A 414 29.37 16.79 -31.75
CA ILE A 414 30.23 17.82 -31.17
C ILE A 414 31.59 17.23 -30.83
N VAL A 415 32.65 17.80 -31.40
CA VAL A 415 34.03 17.43 -31.09
C VAL A 415 34.32 17.80 -29.63
N LYS A 416 34.62 16.80 -28.79
CA LYS A 416 34.90 16.95 -27.35
C LYS A 416 36.15 17.84 -27.12
N PRO A 417 36.00 19.11 -26.68
CA PRO A 417 37.13 20.02 -26.51
C PRO A 417 38.11 19.55 -25.44
N ARG A 418 39.37 19.97 -25.56
CA ARG A 418 40.44 19.67 -24.60
C ARG A 418 41.39 20.87 -24.49
N THR A 419 41.79 21.20 -23.26
CA THR A 419 42.84 22.20 -23.01
C THR A 419 44.23 21.65 -23.29
N ASN A 420 45.19 22.54 -23.48
CA ASN A 420 46.60 22.20 -23.38
C ASN A 420 46.94 21.68 -21.97
N SER A 421 47.95 20.82 -21.92
CA SER A 421 48.45 20.28 -20.65
C SER A 421 49.41 21.29 -20.02
N GLN A 422 49.23 21.56 -18.73
CA GLN A 422 50.06 22.48 -17.97
C GLN A 422 51.09 21.68 -17.18
N SER A 423 52.38 21.94 -17.36
CA SER A 423 53.41 21.05 -16.83
C SER A 423 53.70 21.25 -15.34
N LYS A 424 53.84 20.14 -14.61
CA LYS A 424 54.34 20.04 -13.23
C LYS A 424 53.69 21.03 -12.26
N THR A 425 52.36 21.07 -12.24
CA THR A 425 51.60 22.01 -11.40
C THR A 425 50.33 21.41 -10.82
N LEU A 426 50.04 21.75 -9.56
CA LEU A 426 48.76 21.46 -8.89
C LEU A 426 47.79 22.67 -8.95
N PHE A 427 48.24 23.79 -9.54
CA PHE A 427 47.51 25.04 -9.73
C PHE A 427 47.58 25.46 -11.21
N PRO A 428 47.09 24.65 -12.15
CA PRO A 428 47.17 24.98 -13.57
C PRO A 428 46.35 26.23 -13.90
N LEU A 429 46.96 27.13 -14.66
CA LEU A 429 46.27 28.21 -15.36
C LEU A 429 46.11 27.78 -16.82
N PHE A 430 44.86 27.56 -17.24
CA PHE A 430 44.53 27.16 -18.61
C PHE A 430 44.22 28.40 -19.45
N ASP A 431 43.28 29.24 -18.99
CA ASP A 431 42.78 30.44 -19.68
C ASP A 431 42.42 30.19 -21.15
N GLU A 432 41.79 29.04 -21.42
CA GLU A 432 41.44 28.59 -22.77
C GLU A 432 39.93 28.71 -23.03
N LYS A 433 39.57 29.24 -24.20
CA LYS A 433 38.17 29.46 -24.63
C LYS A 433 37.78 28.50 -25.74
N PHE A 434 36.60 27.91 -25.59
CA PHE A 434 35.97 27.01 -26.55
C PHE A 434 34.61 27.56 -26.95
N VAL A 435 34.30 27.50 -28.24
CA VAL A 435 33.05 28.00 -28.82
C VAL A 435 32.34 26.82 -29.47
N ILE A 436 31.14 26.52 -28.99
CA ILE A 436 30.38 25.34 -29.40
C ILE A 436 29.05 25.78 -29.99
N SER A 437 28.83 25.44 -31.25
CA SER A 437 27.54 25.65 -31.92
C SER A 437 26.58 24.52 -31.58
N LEU A 438 25.42 24.86 -31.04
CA LEU A 438 24.36 23.92 -30.67
C LEU A 438 23.19 24.02 -31.65
N SER A 439 22.47 22.92 -31.84
CA SER A 439 21.15 22.97 -32.47
C SER A 439 20.11 23.57 -31.51
N PRO A 440 18.96 24.05 -32.01
CA PRO A 440 17.85 24.49 -31.16
C PRO A 440 17.41 23.41 -30.16
N GLU A 441 17.36 22.14 -30.60
CA GLU A 441 16.98 20.99 -29.76
C GLU A 441 18.00 20.72 -28.67
N GLN A 442 19.30 20.79 -29.00
CA GLN A 442 20.39 20.63 -28.03
C GLN A 442 20.37 21.71 -26.96
N LYS A 443 20.10 22.96 -27.33
CA LYS A 443 20.01 24.07 -26.38
C LYS A 443 18.76 23.98 -25.50
N ALA A 444 17.62 23.59 -26.07
CA ALA A 444 16.34 23.49 -25.35
C ALA A 444 16.23 22.23 -24.49
N MET A 445 17.20 21.31 -24.57
CA MET A 445 17.22 20.07 -23.82
C MET A 445 17.24 20.32 -22.32
N LYS A 446 16.17 19.90 -21.65
CA LYS A 446 16.11 19.90 -20.18
C LYS A 446 17.14 18.90 -19.65
N ASN A 447 17.76 19.23 -18.52
CA ASN A 447 18.75 18.40 -17.82
C ASN A 447 20.04 18.12 -18.60
N ALA A 448 20.32 18.81 -19.71
CA ALA A 448 21.63 18.73 -20.35
C ALA A 448 22.73 19.22 -19.39
N ILE A 449 23.85 18.51 -19.35
CA ILE A 449 24.97 18.82 -18.45
C ILE A 449 26.30 18.83 -19.22
N ILE A 450 27.22 19.67 -18.76
CA ILE A 450 28.62 19.69 -19.16
C ILE A 450 29.41 18.94 -18.10
N MET A 451 30.18 17.94 -18.51
CA MET A 451 31.14 17.25 -17.65
C MET A 451 32.56 17.66 -18.02
N PHE A 452 33.29 18.19 -17.04
CA PHE A 452 34.71 18.51 -17.13
C PHE A 452 35.52 17.37 -16.52
N SER A 453 36.27 16.62 -17.33
CA SER A 453 37.17 15.57 -16.85
C SER A 453 38.59 16.12 -16.78
N VAL A 454 39.13 16.22 -15.57
CA VAL A 454 40.52 16.57 -15.33
C VAL A 454 41.36 15.30 -15.37
N LYS A 455 42.41 15.31 -16.18
CA LYS A 455 43.31 14.17 -16.38
C LYS A 455 44.75 14.63 -16.33
N ASP A 456 45.61 13.73 -15.91
CA ASP A 456 47.05 13.87 -15.97
C ASP A 456 47.59 13.32 -17.28
N LYS A 457 48.58 13.98 -17.86
CA LYS A 457 49.24 13.54 -19.09
C LYS A 457 50.57 12.88 -18.75
N ASP A 458 50.58 11.55 -18.74
CA ASP A 458 51.81 10.79 -18.47
C ASP A 458 52.91 11.05 -19.51
N LEU A 459 54.14 11.25 -19.01
CA LEU A 459 55.37 11.51 -19.77
C LEU A 459 55.73 10.44 -20.81
N PHE A 460 55.27 9.19 -20.63
CA PHE A 460 55.56 8.06 -21.52
C PHE A 460 54.37 7.61 -22.40
N GLY A 461 53.26 8.36 -22.40
CA GLY A 461 52.22 8.26 -23.43
C GLY A 461 51.37 6.99 -23.47
N MET A 462 51.50 6.05 -22.53
CA MET A 462 50.74 4.78 -22.59
C MET A 462 49.28 4.91 -22.13
N SER A 463 48.96 5.84 -21.22
CA SER A 463 47.56 6.20 -20.88
C SER A 463 47.50 7.48 -20.04
N ASN A 464 46.62 8.43 -20.38
CA ASN A 464 46.39 9.61 -19.50
C ASN A 464 45.66 9.19 -18.22
N GLN A 465 46.23 9.47 -17.05
CA GLN A 465 45.63 9.12 -15.76
C GLN A 465 44.43 10.02 -15.45
N TYR A 466 43.34 9.44 -14.96
CA TYR A 466 42.14 10.20 -14.58
C TYR A 466 42.33 10.81 -13.19
N ILE A 467 42.18 12.15 -13.07
CA ILE A 467 42.29 12.85 -11.78
C ILE A 467 40.93 12.94 -11.10
N ALA A 468 39.95 13.59 -11.71
CA ALA A 468 38.60 13.79 -11.17
C ALA A 468 37.68 14.40 -12.24
N GLU A 469 36.41 14.59 -11.89
CA GLU A 469 35.44 15.27 -12.74
C GLU A 469 34.60 16.29 -11.98
N SER A 470 34.07 17.25 -12.73
CA SER A 470 33.03 18.17 -12.26
C SER A 470 31.93 18.35 -13.31
N TYR A 471 30.78 18.84 -12.88
CA TYR A 471 29.56 18.94 -13.67
C TYR A 471 28.98 20.35 -13.58
N LEU A 472 28.29 20.76 -14.64
CA LEU A 472 27.53 22.02 -14.72
C LEU A 472 26.25 21.78 -15.51
N SER A 473 25.10 22.17 -14.98
CA SER A 473 23.82 22.10 -15.70
C SER A 473 23.71 23.22 -16.73
N PHE A 474 23.13 22.93 -17.90
CA PHE A 474 22.79 23.98 -18.88
C PHE A 474 21.82 25.01 -18.29
N GLY A 475 20.96 24.60 -17.36
CA GLY A 475 20.02 25.51 -16.67
C GLY A 475 20.70 26.50 -15.72
N GLU A 476 21.95 26.25 -15.33
CA GLU A 476 22.75 27.14 -14.46
C GLU A 476 23.57 28.16 -15.29
N ILE A 477 23.58 28.05 -16.62
CA ILE A 477 24.38 28.91 -17.49
C ILE A 477 23.58 30.14 -17.90
N GLU A 478 24.16 31.32 -17.71
CA GLU A 478 23.54 32.59 -18.08
C GLU A 478 23.33 32.72 -19.59
N ALA A 479 22.15 33.18 -19.99
CA ALA A 479 21.90 33.65 -21.34
C ALA A 479 22.44 35.09 -21.48
N ALA A 480 23.06 35.39 -22.62
CA ALA A 480 23.53 36.74 -22.95
C ALA A 480 22.34 37.69 -23.15
N GLY A 481 21.76 38.16 -22.05
CA GLY A 481 20.61 39.06 -21.99
C GLY A 481 20.91 40.28 -21.13
N ASN A 482 21.23 41.39 -21.80
CA ASN A 482 21.07 42.79 -21.37
C ASN A 482 21.92 43.42 -20.26
N VAL A 483 23.05 42.85 -19.85
CA VAL A 483 24.07 43.63 -19.14
C VAL A 483 25.43 43.31 -19.75
N GLY A 484 26.18 44.32 -20.17
CA GLY A 484 27.55 44.19 -20.69
C GLY A 484 28.58 43.74 -19.64
N GLY A 485 28.19 42.88 -18.71
CA GLY A 485 29.02 42.31 -17.67
C GLY A 485 29.81 41.10 -18.17
N VAL A 486 30.99 40.91 -17.59
CA VAL A 486 31.77 39.67 -17.75
C VAL A 486 30.99 38.54 -17.05
N PRO A 487 30.76 37.38 -17.70
CA PRO A 487 30.02 36.29 -17.08
C PRO A 487 30.68 35.82 -15.77
N GLU A 488 29.86 35.38 -14.81
CA GLU A 488 30.33 34.97 -13.49
C GLU A 488 31.32 33.79 -13.56
N GLN A 489 32.30 33.77 -12.66
CA GLN A 489 33.22 32.64 -12.51
C GLN A 489 32.57 31.56 -11.63
N LEU A 490 32.41 30.37 -12.19
CA LEU A 490 31.85 29.21 -11.52
C LEU A 490 32.98 28.35 -10.95
N HIS A 491 32.95 28.12 -9.64
CA HIS A 491 33.94 27.30 -8.93
C HIS A 491 33.40 25.90 -8.65
N LEU A 492 33.70 24.96 -9.54
CA LEU A 492 33.15 23.61 -9.53
C LEU A 492 34.06 22.65 -8.72
N PRO A 493 33.57 22.05 -7.62
CA PRO A 493 34.37 21.11 -6.84
C PRO A 493 34.63 19.83 -7.65
N LEU A 494 35.89 19.38 -7.66
CA LEU A 494 36.26 18.13 -8.34
C LEU A 494 35.98 16.95 -7.44
N SER A 495 35.36 15.92 -8.00
CA SER A 495 35.05 14.69 -7.29
C SER A 495 35.31 13.46 -8.14
N ARG A 496 35.41 12.30 -7.49
CA ARG A 496 35.41 11.00 -8.14
C ARG A 496 34.13 10.25 -7.78
N PRO A 497 33.68 9.31 -8.64
CA PRO A 497 32.72 8.31 -8.23
C PRO A 497 33.24 7.56 -7.00
N PHE A 498 32.39 7.34 -6.00
CA PHE A 498 32.75 6.66 -4.76
C PHE A 498 31.75 5.57 -4.38
N ASN A 499 30.48 5.70 -4.76
CA ASN A 499 29.45 4.71 -4.49
C ASN A 499 29.06 3.94 -5.76
N LEU A 500 29.22 2.61 -5.73
CA LEU A 500 28.71 1.71 -6.78
C LEU A 500 27.36 1.09 -6.42
N ASP A 501 26.92 1.19 -5.17
CA ASP A 501 25.65 0.64 -4.69
C ASP A 501 24.55 1.71 -4.77
N THR A 502 24.20 2.08 -5.99
CA THR A 502 23.04 2.93 -6.29
C THR A 502 22.07 2.17 -7.17
N ASP A 503 20.77 2.46 -7.06
CA ASP A 503 19.74 1.78 -7.87
C ASP A 503 19.99 1.95 -9.38
N CYS A 504 20.50 3.12 -9.80
CA CYS A 504 20.87 3.39 -11.19
C CYS A 504 22.00 2.46 -11.67
N ILE A 505 23.05 2.27 -10.86
CA ILE A 505 24.16 1.37 -11.21
C ILE A 505 23.68 -0.08 -11.19
N ARG A 506 22.87 -0.48 -10.21
CA ARG A 506 22.26 -1.83 -10.18
C ARG A 506 21.44 -2.08 -11.45
N ALA A 507 20.62 -1.11 -11.87
CA ALA A 507 19.85 -1.19 -13.11
C ALA A 507 20.74 -1.31 -14.38
N LEU A 508 21.91 -0.66 -14.40
CA LEU A 508 22.91 -0.84 -15.47
C LEU A 508 23.56 -2.23 -15.43
N GLU A 509 23.82 -2.78 -14.25
CA GLU A 509 24.42 -4.11 -14.07
C GLU A 509 23.51 -5.24 -14.57
N TYR A 510 22.19 -5.08 -14.51
CA TYR A 510 21.23 -6.01 -15.13
C TYR A 510 21.32 -6.05 -16.67
N ARG A 511 21.93 -5.05 -17.33
CA ARG A 511 22.06 -4.98 -18.80
C ARG A 511 23.29 -5.73 -19.33
N ILE A 512 23.45 -7.00 -18.92
CA ILE A 512 24.59 -7.84 -19.31
C ILE A 512 24.63 -8.11 -20.82
N GLY A 513 23.54 -7.92 -21.57
CA GLY A 513 23.56 -8.03 -23.04
C GLY A 513 24.07 -6.77 -23.76
N ASP A 514 24.01 -5.62 -23.09
CA ASP A 514 24.19 -4.31 -23.70
C ASP A 514 25.67 -3.89 -23.69
N LYS A 515 26.21 -3.60 -24.89
CA LYS A 515 27.60 -3.19 -25.05
C LYS A 515 27.88 -1.83 -24.42
N GLN A 516 26.96 -0.89 -24.55
CA GLN A 516 27.09 0.46 -24.02
C GLN A 516 27.11 0.44 -22.48
N ALA A 517 26.19 -0.29 -21.85
CA ALA A 517 26.15 -0.45 -20.40
C ALA A 517 27.44 -1.10 -19.88
N LYS A 518 27.92 -2.17 -20.51
CA LYS A 518 29.19 -2.84 -20.17
C LYS A 518 30.39 -1.91 -20.25
N GLU A 519 30.52 -1.17 -21.35
CA GLU A 519 31.65 -0.26 -21.54
C GLU A 519 31.63 0.88 -20.53
N PHE A 520 30.44 1.40 -20.22
CA PHE A 520 30.25 2.42 -19.19
C PHE A 520 30.65 1.91 -17.81
N LEU A 521 30.12 0.76 -17.36
CA LEU A 521 30.43 0.16 -16.07
C LEU A 521 31.93 -0.20 -15.95
N LYS A 522 32.56 -0.68 -17.03
CA LYS A 522 34.00 -0.93 -17.07
C LYS A 522 34.80 0.35 -16.83
N LYS A 523 34.46 1.44 -17.52
CA LYS A 523 35.12 2.76 -17.33
C LYS A 523 34.88 3.29 -15.92
N LEU A 524 33.68 3.12 -15.37
CA LEU A 524 33.34 3.53 -14.02
C LEU A 524 34.17 2.78 -12.96
N LYS A 525 34.24 1.45 -13.05
CA LYS A 525 35.06 0.61 -12.16
C LYS A 525 36.55 0.96 -12.25
N GLN A 526 37.06 1.31 -13.43
CA GLN A 526 38.43 1.81 -13.61
C GLN A 526 38.68 3.16 -12.90
N LYS A 527 37.72 4.10 -12.96
CA LYS A 527 37.84 5.39 -12.25
C LYS A 527 37.92 5.22 -10.72
N ILE A 528 37.25 4.19 -10.19
CA ILE A 528 37.22 3.88 -8.75
C ILE A 528 38.44 3.08 -8.32
N ASN A 529 38.81 2.02 -9.04
CA ASN A 529 39.93 1.16 -8.65
C ASN A 529 41.30 1.87 -8.67
N ASN A 530 41.44 2.94 -9.45
CA ASN A 530 42.62 3.84 -9.40
C ASN A 530 42.66 4.73 -8.12
N GLN A 531 41.95 4.35 -7.05
CA GLN A 531 42.01 4.95 -5.72
C GLN A 531 43.01 4.25 -4.78
N ALA A 532 43.34 2.97 -5.06
CA ALA A 532 44.18 2.12 -4.21
C ALA A 532 45.69 2.35 -4.41
#